data_AF-A0A6L9ACP5-F1
#
_entry.id   AF-A0A6L9ACP5-F1
#
_cell.length_a   1.000
_cell.length_b   1.000
_cell.length_c   1.000
_cell.angle_alpha   90.00
_cell.angle_beta   90.00
_cell.angle_gamma   90.00
#
_symmetry.space_group_name_H-M   'P 1'
#
loop_
_entity.id
_entity.type
_entity.pdbx_description
1 polymer ?
#
loop_
_entity_poly.entity_id
_entity_poly.type
_entity_poly.pdbx_seq_one_letter_code
_entity_poly.pdbx_strand_id
1 'polypeptide(L)'
;PLLYWAGATPSAISGQGSLLGAMAVFGAVLPAALLLIFACVTGNAGNMFQGTLVVSTLLTRFPKWQITVALGILSAIVGSMDIMAWFIPFLLFLGIATPPVAGIYIADFFLYRRNGYQESVLAQESQIKVLTFAAWIIGAAVGFMTVKGLFTLTTIPSVDSILVACIAYAILSQASQHR
;
A
#
# COMPACT_ATOMS: atom_id res chain seq x y z
N PRO A 1 -1.34 12.68 14.47
CA PRO A 1 -1.93 13.04 15.78
C PRO A 1 -2.95 14.19 15.71
N LEU A 2 -2.59 15.40 15.27
CA LEU A 2 -3.50 16.56 15.27
C LEU A 2 -4.80 16.35 14.47
N LEU A 3 -4.73 15.69 13.31
CA LEU A 3 -5.89 15.39 12.47
C LEU A 3 -6.89 14.44 13.18
N TYR A 4 -6.39 13.46 13.94
CA TYR A 4 -7.23 12.56 14.71
C TYR A 4 -7.95 13.29 15.83
N TRP A 5 -7.27 14.19 16.52
CA TRP A 5 -7.90 15.05 17.53
C TRP A 5 -8.95 15.96 16.90
N ALA A 6 -8.64 16.61 15.77
CA ALA A 6 -9.57 17.49 15.06
C ALA A 6 -10.83 16.77 14.53
N GLY A 7 -10.74 15.48 14.20
CA GLY A 7 -11.89 14.67 13.78
C GLY A 7 -12.65 14.03 14.95
N ALA A 8 -11.94 13.63 16.02
CA ALA A 8 -12.54 12.95 17.16
C ALA A 8 -13.30 13.92 18.09
N THR A 9 -12.81 15.15 18.31
CA THR A 9 -13.45 16.09 19.23
C THR A 9 -14.86 16.51 18.79
N PRO A 10 -15.14 16.84 17.52
CA PRO A 10 -16.50 17.21 17.13
C PRO A 10 -17.43 16.01 17.08
N SER A 11 -16.90 14.82 16.70
CA SER A 11 -17.67 13.57 16.68
C SER A 11 -18.10 13.15 18.08
N ALA A 12 -17.21 13.31 19.08
CA ALA A 12 -17.51 13.03 20.49
C ALA A 12 -18.57 13.99 21.08
N ILE A 13 -18.58 15.26 20.67
CA ILE A 13 -19.51 16.27 21.18
C ILE A 13 -20.89 16.18 20.49
N SER A 14 -20.91 15.91 19.18
CA SER A 14 -22.15 15.87 18.37
C SER A 14 -22.84 14.51 18.35
N GLY A 15 -22.16 13.45 18.77
CA GLY A 15 -22.65 12.06 18.67
C GLY A 15 -22.72 11.51 17.25
N GLN A 16 -22.16 12.23 16.26
CA GLN A 16 -22.21 11.86 14.85
C GLN A 16 -20.97 11.08 14.43
N GLY A 17 -21.17 10.01 13.64
CA GLY A 17 -20.08 9.16 13.14
C GLY A 17 -19.28 9.72 11.97
N SER A 18 -19.60 10.93 11.49
CA SER A 18 -18.90 11.57 10.38
C SER A 18 -18.60 13.04 10.67
N LEU A 19 -17.48 13.55 10.16
CA LEU A 19 -17.09 14.95 10.31
C LEU A 19 -18.17 15.89 9.75
N LEU A 20 -18.77 15.55 8.60
CA LEU A 20 -19.81 16.37 7.99
C LEU A 20 -21.08 16.41 8.84
N GLY A 21 -21.50 15.27 9.39
CA GLY A 21 -22.63 15.19 10.32
C GLY A 21 -22.37 15.97 11.61
N ALA A 22 -21.15 15.88 12.15
CA ALA A 22 -20.76 16.64 13.33
C ALA A 22 -20.80 18.15 13.07
N MET A 23 -20.27 18.61 11.93
CA MET A 23 -20.28 20.02 11.53
C MET A 23 -21.67 20.55 11.17
N ALA A 24 -22.63 19.67 10.84
CA ALA A 24 -24.02 20.04 10.64
C ALA A 24 -24.71 20.53 11.90
N VAL A 25 -24.39 19.94 13.04
CA VAL A 25 -24.88 20.38 14.35
C VAL A 25 -24.39 21.79 14.70
N PHE A 26 -23.18 22.16 14.24
CA PHE A 26 -22.58 23.47 14.49
C PHE A 26 -22.89 24.53 13.41
N GLY A 27 -23.73 24.21 12.41
CA GLY A 27 -24.10 25.14 11.34
C GLY A 27 -22.99 25.42 10.30
N ALA A 28 -21.88 24.67 10.34
CA ALA A 28 -20.69 24.87 9.50
C ALA A 28 -20.56 23.82 8.38
N VAL A 29 -21.68 23.30 7.87
CA VAL A 29 -21.71 22.23 6.84
C VAL A 29 -20.97 22.65 5.57
N LEU A 30 -21.22 23.86 5.08
CA LEU A 30 -20.68 24.35 3.81
C LEU A 30 -19.14 24.41 3.80
N PRO A 31 -18.49 25.07 4.77
CA PRO A 31 -17.02 25.05 4.88
C PRO A 31 -16.45 23.64 5.05
N ALA A 32 -17.08 22.80 5.88
CA ALA A 32 -16.63 21.43 6.11
C ALA A 32 -16.74 20.57 4.84
N ALA A 33 -17.83 20.70 4.08
CA ALA A 33 -18.02 20.00 2.82
C ALA A 33 -16.99 20.44 1.78
N LEU A 34 -16.72 21.73 1.65
CA LEU A 34 -15.69 22.24 0.73
C LEU A 34 -14.30 21.72 1.10
N LEU A 35 -13.93 21.78 2.38
CA LEU A 35 -12.65 21.23 2.87
C LEU A 35 -12.54 19.73 2.59
N LEU A 36 -13.60 18.96 2.84
CA LEU A 36 -13.64 17.53 2.53
C LEU A 36 -13.48 17.26 1.04
N ILE A 37 -14.16 18.02 0.17
CA ILE A 37 -14.03 17.88 -1.29
C ILE A 37 -12.59 18.16 -1.71
N PHE A 38 -11.98 19.26 -1.27
CA PHE A 38 -10.59 19.57 -1.59
C PHE A 38 -9.62 18.52 -1.07
N ALA A 39 -9.79 18.06 0.18
CA ALA A 39 -8.96 17.01 0.76
C ALA A 39 -9.05 15.70 -0.04
N CYS A 40 -10.27 15.29 -0.42
CA CYS A 40 -10.50 14.09 -1.23
C CYS A 40 -9.90 14.23 -2.63
N VAL A 41 -10.10 15.38 -3.30
CA VAL A 41 -9.56 15.62 -4.65
C VAL A 41 -8.03 15.62 -4.62
N THR A 42 -7.40 16.32 -3.69
CA THR A 42 -5.93 16.36 -3.57
C THR A 42 -5.35 14.97 -3.25
N GLY A 43 -5.96 14.24 -2.31
CA GLY A 43 -5.53 12.87 -1.98
C GLY A 43 -5.65 11.91 -3.17
N ASN A 44 -6.80 11.94 -3.85
CA ASN A 44 -7.04 11.07 -5.00
C ASN A 44 -6.18 11.44 -6.22
N ALA A 45 -5.92 12.72 -6.45
CA ALA A 45 -4.99 13.17 -7.49
C ALA A 45 -3.57 12.66 -7.23
N GLY A 46 -3.10 12.69 -5.96
CA GLY A 46 -1.82 12.12 -5.56
C GLY A 46 -1.74 10.61 -5.80
N ASN A 47 -2.81 9.88 -5.49
CA ASN A 47 -2.88 8.42 -5.74
C ASN A 47 -2.89 8.11 -7.25
N MET A 48 -3.64 8.87 -8.05
CA MET A 48 -3.70 8.71 -9.50
C MET A 48 -2.34 8.99 -10.17
N PHE A 49 -1.62 9.99 -9.68
CA PHE A 49 -0.29 10.34 -10.17
C PHE A 49 0.72 9.21 -9.92
N GLN A 50 0.78 8.72 -8.67
CA GLN A 50 1.66 7.61 -8.30
C GLN A 50 1.32 6.34 -9.09
N GLY A 51 0.03 5.99 -9.21
CA GLY A 51 -0.43 4.85 -10.00
C GLY A 51 -0.07 4.97 -11.48
N THR A 52 -0.28 6.15 -12.09
CA THR A 52 0.11 6.39 -13.49
C THR A 52 1.60 6.20 -13.68
N LEU A 53 2.43 6.72 -12.76
CA LEU A 53 3.88 6.63 -12.89
C LEU A 53 4.34 5.16 -12.89
N VAL A 54 3.84 4.35 -11.95
CA VAL A 54 4.14 2.91 -11.88
C VAL A 54 3.67 2.17 -13.13
N VAL A 55 2.46 2.44 -13.62
CA VAL A 55 1.97 1.77 -14.83
C VAL A 55 2.74 2.22 -16.07
N SER A 56 3.20 3.47 -16.12
CA SER A 56 4.01 3.99 -17.23
C SER A 56 5.40 3.35 -17.34
N THR A 57 5.95 2.81 -16.24
CA THR A 57 7.21 2.03 -16.32
C THR A 57 6.99 0.64 -16.91
N LEU A 58 5.78 0.08 -16.79
CA LEU A 58 5.41 -1.21 -17.38
C LEU A 58 4.97 -1.06 -18.84
N LEU A 59 4.21 -0.01 -19.14
CA LEU A 59 3.61 0.26 -20.44
C LEU A 59 4.33 1.42 -21.15
N THR A 60 5.60 1.23 -21.49
CA THR A 60 6.46 2.26 -22.10
C THR A 60 6.00 2.74 -23.48
N ARG A 61 5.09 2.01 -24.13
CA ARG A 61 4.55 2.36 -25.45
C ARG A 61 3.46 3.44 -25.42
N PHE A 62 2.81 3.66 -24.28
CA PHE A 62 1.67 4.58 -24.19
C PHE A 62 2.06 5.89 -23.49
N PRO A 63 1.57 7.04 -23.99
CA PRO A 63 1.78 8.32 -23.32
C PRO A 63 1.05 8.35 -21.97
N LYS A 64 1.66 9.01 -20.97
CA LYS A 64 1.18 9.03 -19.58
C LYS A 64 -0.28 9.48 -19.44
N TRP A 65 -0.72 10.45 -20.24
CA TRP A 65 -2.10 10.96 -20.17
C TRP A 65 -3.14 9.88 -20.50
N GLN A 66 -2.86 8.97 -21.44
CA GLN A 66 -3.76 7.88 -21.79
C GLN A 66 -3.87 6.88 -20.64
N ILE A 67 -2.74 6.58 -19.99
CA ILE A 67 -2.69 5.71 -18.82
C ILE A 67 -3.50 6.34 -17.67
N THR A 68 -3.34 7.64 -17.42
CA THR A 68 -4.09 8.35 -16.38
C THR A 68 -5.59 8.33 -16.65
N VAL A 69 -6.02 8.58 -17.89
CA VAL A 69 -7.44 8.56 -18.26
C VAL A 69 -8.01 7.15 -18.10
N ALA A 70 -7.30 6.11 -18.58
CA ALA A 70 -7.73 4.73 -18.45
C ALA A 70 -7.84 4.29 -16.98
N LEU A 71 -6.82 4.58 -16.17
CA LEU A 71 -6.84 4.30 -14.73
C LEU A 71 -7.93 5.09 -14.00
N GLY A 72 -8.18 6.34 -14.41
CA GLY A 72 -9.24 7.17 -13.86
C GLY A 72 -10.63 6.59 -14.13
N ILE A 73 -10.90 6.17 -15.36
CA ILE A 73 -12.15 5.49 -15.73
C ILE A 73 -12.30 4.19 -14.95
N LEU A 74 -11.25 3.36 -14.90
CA LEU A 74 -11.28 2.10 -14.15
C LEU A 74 -11.56 2.34 -12.66
N SER A 75 -10.89 3.32 -12.06
CA SER A 75 -11.06 3.68 -10.66
C SER A 75 -12.46 4.21 -10.37
N ALA A 76 -13.05 4.99 -11.29
CA ALA A 76 -14.43 5.46 -11.17
C ALA A 76 -15.44 4.32 -11.25
N ILE A 77 -15.24 3.34 -12.15
CA ILE A 77 -16.09 2.15 -12.25
C ILE A 77 -16.00 1.33 -10.96
N VAL A 78 -14.79 0.99 -10.51
CA VAL A 78 -14.59 0.22 -9.27
C VAL A 78 -15.12 0.97 -8.05
N GLY A 79 -14.91 2.29 -7.99
CA GLY A 79 -15.44 3.13 -6.92
C GLY A 79 -16.96 3.28 -6.92
N SER A 80 -17.62 3.08 -8.07
CA SER A 80 -19.09 3.08 -8.16
C SER A 80 -19.75 1.77 -7.70
N MET A 81 -18.96 0.70 -7.53
CA MET A 81 -19.42 -0.56 -6.95
C MET A 81 -19.61 -0.45 -5.43
N ASP A 82 -20.24 -1.45 -4.82
CA ASP A 82 -20.40 -1.54 -3.36
C ASP A 82 -19.09 -1.93 -2.66
N ILE A 83 -18.08 -1.06 -2.81
CA ILE A 83 -16.75 -1.24 -2.22
C ILE A 83 -16.82 -1.20 -0.70
N MET A 84 -17.88 -0.62 -0.12
CA MET A 84 -18.07 -0.50 1.33
C MET A 84 -18.20 -1.87 1.99
N ALA A 85 -18.87 -2.84 1.35
CA ALA A 85 -18.95 -4.21 1.84
C ALA A 85 -17.58 -4.93 1.85
N TRP A 86 -16.70 -4.59 0.92
CA TRP A 86 -15.37 -5.20 0.74
C TRP A 86 -14.22 -4.39 1.32
N PHE A 87 -14.50 -3.23 1.91
CA PHE A 87 -13.48 -2.26 2.31
C PHE A 87 -12.53 -2.83 3.37
N ILE A 88 -13.06 -3.43 4.42
CA ILE A 88 -12.24 -4.00 5.50
C ILE A 88 -11.39 -5.18 4.98
N PRO A 89 -11.95 -6.21 4.31
CA PRO A 89 -11.14 -7.28 3.71
C PRO A 89 -10.06 -6.78 2.75
N PHE A 90 -10.38 -5.77 1.94
CA PHE A 90 -9.43 -5.17 1.00
C PHE A 90 -8.27 -4.46 1.72
N LEU A 91 -8.56 -3.67 2.76
CA LEU A 91 -7.52 -3.03 3.57
C LEU A 91 -6.64 -4.04 4.31
N LEU A 92 -7.21 -5.14 4.81
CA LEU A 92 -6.44 -6.21 5.42
C LEU A 92 -5.52 -6.88 4.40
N PHE A 93 -6.03 -7.18 3.21
CA PHE A 93 -5.23 -7.73 2.12
C PHE A 93 -4.05 -6.82 1.77
N LEU A 94 -4.28 -5.52 1.53
CA LEU A 94 -3.21 -4.56 1.26
C LEU A 94 -2.23 -4.44 2.43
N GLY A 95 -2.76 -4.39 3.66
CA GLY A 95 -1.97 -4.32 4.89
C GLY A 95 -1.05 -5.53 5.12
N ILE A 96 -1.26 -6.65 4.44
CA ILE A 96 -0.44 -7.86 4.54
C ILE A 96 0.42 -8.08 3.30
N ALA A 97 -0.10 -7.75 2.10
CA ALA A 97 0.58 -8.03 0.84
C ALA A 97 1.62 -6.96 0.46
N THR A 98 1.40 -5.70 0.86
CA THR A 98 2.33 -4.59 0.57
C THR A 98 3.61 -4.64 1.43
N PRO A 99 3.55 -4.87 2.75
CA PRO A 99 4.74 -4.82 3.61
C PRO A 99 5.89 -5.80 3.26
N PRO A 100 5.64 -7.05 2.82
CA PRO A 100 6.69 -7.98 2.38
C PRO A 100 7.65 -7.39 1.35
N VAL A 101 7.16 -6.51 0.47
CA VAL A 101 7.99 -5.82 -0.53
C VAL A 101 9.05 -4.94 0.15
N ALA A 102 8.65 -4.18 1.19
CA ALA A 102 9.59 -3.38 1.96
C ALA A 102 10.63 -4.25 2.69
N GLY A 103 10.19 -5.39 3.24
CA GLY A 103 11.10 -6.34 3.89
C GLY A 103 12.19 -6.88 2.96
N ILE A 104 11.80 -7.27 1.75
CA ILE A 104 12.72 -7.70 0.70
C ILE A 104 13.72 -6.59 0.36
N TYR A 105 13.27 -5.35 0.19
CA TYR A 105 14.17 -4.22 -0.10
C TYR A 105 15.19 -3.98 1.01
N ILE A 106 14.77 -4.07 2.28
CA ILE A 106 15.68 -3.96 3.43
C ILE A 106 16.72 -5.08 3.38
N ALA A 107 16.30 -6.33 3.20
CA ALA A 107 17.20 -7.47 3.14
C ALA A 107 18.20 -7.38 1.97
N ASP A 108 17.73 -7.00 0.78
CA ASP A 108 18.59 -6.81 -0.41
C ASP A 108 19.63 -5.71 -0.19
N PHE A 109 19.23 -4.59 0.41
CA PHE A 109 20.14 -3.49 0.71
C PHE A 109 21.23 -3.91 1.69
N PHE A 110 20.87 -4.57 2.80
CA PHE A 110 21.84 -4.97 3.82
C PHE A 110 22.79 -6.08 3.37
N LEU A 111 22.32 -7.03 2.55
CA LEU A 111 23.12 -8.17 2.09
C LEU A 111 24.01 -7.83 0.89
N TYR A 112 23.47 -7.15 -0.12
CA TYR A 112 24.14 -7.05 -1.42
C TYR A 112 24.51 -5.63 -1.84
N ARG A 113 23.82 -4.60 -1.30
CA ARG A 113 23.90 -3.23 -1.84
C ARG A 113 24.26 -2.17 -0.79
N ARG A 114 24.91 -2.61 0.29
CA ARG A 114 25.30 -1.76 1.44
C ARG A 114 26.24 -0.62 1.05
N ASN A 115 26.97 -0.77 -0.06
CA ASN A 115 27.90 0.23 -0.61
C ASN A 115 27.32 1.05 -1.79
N GLY A 116 26.01 0.95 -2.04
CA GLY A 116 25.31 1.71 -3.08
C GLY A 116 24.88 0.85 -4.29
N TYR A 117 23.86 1.35 -5.00
CA TYR A 117 23.35 0.73 -6.22
C TYR A 117 24.23 1.18 -7.41
N GLN A 118 25.13 0.32 -7.89
CA GLN A 118 25.90 0.58 -9.11
C GLN A 118 25.02 0.32 -10.34
N GLU A 119 24.72 1.34 -11.14
CA GLU A 119 23.85 1.23 -12.32
C GLU A 119 24.30 0.15 -13.33
N SER A 120 25.62 -0.06 -13.46
CA SER A 120 26.21 -1.08 -14.33
C SER A 120 25.82 -2.51 -13.93
N VAL A 121 25.64 -2.76 -12.63
CA VAL A 121 25.24 -4.08 -12.10
C VAL A 121 23.74 -4.29 -12.27
N LEU A 122 22.92 -3.24 -12.16
CA LEU A 122 21.47 -3.33 -12.41
C LEU A 122 21.15 -3.66 -13.88
N ALA A 123 21.98 -3.21 -14.82
CA ALA A 123 21.79 -3.48 -16.25
C ALA A 123 22.11 -4.94 -16.65
N GLN A 124 22.92 -5.65 -15.87
CA GLN A 124 23.31 -7.04 -16.13
C GLN A 124 22.46 -8.07 -15.37
N GLU A 125 21.76 -7.67 -14.31
CA GLU A 125 20.88 -8.58 -13.58
C GLU A 125 19.59 -8.87 -14.36
N SER A 126 19.08 -10.09 -14.21
CA SER A 126 17.76 -10.47 -14.74
C SER A 126 16.69 -9.49 -14.23
N GLN A 127 15.92 -8.95 -15.16
CA GLN A 127 14.80 -8.05 -14.84
C GLN A 127 13.71 -8.71 -13.99
N ILE A 128 13.66 -10.05 -13.98
CA ILE A 128 12.69 -10.83 -13.19
C ILE A 128 13.46 -11.78 -12.27
N LYS A 129 13.48 -11.46 -10.98
CA LYS A 129 14.02 -12.34 -9.93
C LYS A 129 12.89 -13.19 -9.35
N VAL A 130 12.70 -14.38 -9.91
CA VAL A 130 11.64 -15.33 -9.49
C VAL A 130 11.72 -15.64 -7.99
N LEU A 131 12.92 -15.69 -7.42
CA LEU A 131 13.15 -15.88 -5.98
C LEU A 131 12.56 -14.74 -5.13
N THR A 132 12.58 -13.52 -5.63
CA THR A 132 11.98 -12.36 -4.95
C THR A 132 10.46 -12.49 -4.88
N PHE A 133 9.83 -12.94 -5.98
CA PHE A 133 8.40 -13.24 -5.99
C PHE A 133 8.05 -14.40 -5.06
N ALA A 134 8.89 -15.44 -4.98
CA ALA A 134 8.70 -16.54 -4.03
C ALA A 134 8.77 -16.05 -2.57
N ALA A 135 9.78 -15.26 -2.21
CA ALA A 135 9.91 -14.66 -0.88
C ALA A 135 8.70 -13.78 -0.52
N TRP A 136 8.21 -13.01 -1.49
CA TRP A 136 7.01 -12.17 -1.35
C TRP A 136 5.76 -13.01 -1.08
N ILE A 137 5.52 -14.07 -1.86
CA ILE A 137 4.39 -14.99 -1.67
C ILE A 137 4.47 -15.65 -0.29
N ILE A 138 5.65 -16.10 0.13
CA ILE A 138 5.85 -16.73 1.44
C ILE A 138 5.53 -15.73 2.57
N GLY A 139 6.06 -14.51 2.49
CA GLY A 139 5.78 -13.45 3.48
C GLY A 139 4.30 -13.08 3.56
N ALA A 140 3.63 -12.93 2.41
CA ALA A 140 2.21 -12.63 2.33
C ALA A 140 1.35 -13.79 2.85
N ALA A 141 1.68 -15.03 2.52
CA ALA A 141 0.97 -16.23 2.98
C ALA A 141 1.08 -16.39 4.50
N VAL A 142 2.27 -16.20 5.08
CA VAL A 142 2.44 -16.26 6.53
C VAL A 142 1.70 -15.13 7.23
N GLY A 143 1.74 -13.90 6.70
CA GLY A 143 0.93 -12.80 7.23
C GLY A 143 -0.59 -13.06 7.16
N PHE A 144 -1.06 -13.76 6.13
CA PHE A 144 -2.48 -14.19 6.04
C PHE A 144 -2.82 -15.29 7.05
N MET A 145 -1.90 -16.21 7.31
CA MET A 145 -2.07 -17.27 8.31
C MET A 145 -2.10 -16.71 9.74
N THR A 146 -1.34 -15.64 10.03
CA THR A 146 -1.39 -14.97 11.34
C THR A 146 -2.69 -14.20 11.54
N VAL A 147 -3.28 -13.61 10.49
CA VAL A 147 -4.64 -13.02 10.56
C VAL A 147 -5.70 -14.07 10.87
N LYS A 148 -5.59 -15.28 10.30
CA LYS A 148 -6.54 -16.38 10.56
C LYS A 148 -6.37 -17.03 11.94
N GLY A 149 -5.44 -16.56 12.76
CA GLY A 149 -5.21 -17.06 14.12
C GLY A 149 -4.57 -18.46 14.17
N LEU A 150 -3.95 -18.92 13.07
CA LEU A 150 -3.25 -20.21 13.05
C LEU A 150 -1.94 -20.15 13.84
N PHE A 151 -1.29 -18.98 13.87
CA PHE A 151 -0.05 -18.71 14.60
C PHE A 151 -0.01 -17.24 15.07
N THR A 152 0.61 -16.99 16.22
CA THR A 152 0.84 -15.64 16.76
C THR A 152 2.34 -15.38 16.90
N LEU A 153 2.90 -14.48 16.10
CA LEU A 153 4.28 -14.02 16.26
C LEU A 153 4.33 -12.69 17.02
N THR A 154 3.92 -11.58 16.40
CA THR A 154 4.04 -10.24 17.00
C THR A 154 2.69 -9.54 17.25
N THR A 155 1.57 -10.25 17.12
CA THR A 155 0.17 -9.73 17.15
C THR A 155 -0.18 -8.72 16.05
N ILE A 156 0.79 -8.26 15.24
CA ILE A 156 0.57 -7.34 14.12
C ILE A 156 0.92 -8.09 12.81
N PRO A 157 -0.09 -8.54 12.03
CA PRO A 157 0.13 -9.33 10.82
C PRO A 157 1.07 -8.68 9.79
N SER A 158 1.01 -7.35 9.66
CA SER A 158 1.90 -6.59 8.79
C SER A 158 3.37 -6.72 9.19
N VAL A 159 3.68 -6.71 10.49
CA VAL A 159 5.05 -6.86 11.00
C VAL A 159 5.55 -8.28 10.74
N ASP A 160 4.72 -9.28 11.01
CA ASP A 160 5.04 -10.68 10.75
C ASP A 160 5.35 -10.92 9.26
N SER A 161 4.54 -10.33 8.37
CA SER A 161 4.73 -10.44 6.92
C SER A 161 6.05 -9.82 6.43
N ILE A 162 6.46 -8.68 6.99
CA ILE A 162 7.76 -8.04 6.70
C ILE A 162 8.90 -8.95 7.13
N LEU A 163 8.89 -9.40 8.39
CA LEU A 163 9.97 -10.18 8.98
C LEU A 163 10.18 -11.50 8.23
N VAL A 164 9.09 -12.19 7.91
CA VAL A 164 9.14 -13.44 7.17
C VAL A 164 9.67 -13.21 5.75
N ALA A 165 9.23 -12.16 5.07
CA ALA A 165 9.74 -11.83 3.74
C ALA A 165 11.24 -11.49 3.75
N CYS A 166 11.72 -10.73 4.75
CA CYS A 166 13.13 -10.45 4.95
C CYS A 166 13.96 -11.74 5.07
N ILE A 167 13.53 -12.65 5.96
CA ILE A 167 14.24 -13.90 6.25
C ILE A 167 14.18 -14.83 5.05
N ALA A 168 13.00 -15.00 4.45
CA ALA A 168 12.82 -15.85 3.27
C ALA A 168 13.69 -15.37 2.10
N TYR A 169 13.76 -14.05 1.86
CA TYR A 169 14.63 -13.49 0.84
C TYR A 169 16.09 -13.77 1.13
N ALA A 170 16.56 -13.52 2.36
CA ALA A 170 17.95 -13.75 2.75
C ALA A 170 18.40 -15.21 2.60
N ILE A 171 17.52 -16.17 2.87
CA ILE A 171 17.80 -17.61 2.73
C ILE A 171 17.81 -18.00 1.24
N LEU A 172 16.77 -17.60 0.50
CA LEU A 172 16.63 -17.96 -0.92
C LEU A 172 17.72 -17.33 -1.79
N SER A 173 18.13 -16.10 -1.48
CA SER A 173 19.19 -15.40 -2.21
C SER A 173 20.55 -16.05 -1.99
N GLN A 174 20.87 -16.46 -0.75
CA GLN A 174 22.11 -17.18 -0.44
C GLN A 174 22.15 -18.58 -1.07
N ALA A 175 21.04 -19.32 -1.02
CA ALA A 175 20.96 -20.66 -1.64
C ALA A 175 21.13 -20.61 -3.16
N SER A 176 20.71 -19.52 -3.81
CA SER A 176 20.89 -19.32 -5.25
C SER A 176 22.31 -18.93 -5.66
N GLN A 177 23.13 -18.37 -4.76
CA GLN A 177 24.52 -18.00 -5.06
C GLN A 177 25.49 -19.19 -4.97
N HIS A 178 25.08 -20.29 -4.32
CA HIS A 178 25.85 -21.53 -4.24
C HIS A 178 25.58 -22.48 -5.43
N ARG A 179 24.79 -22.07 -6.42
CA ARG A 179 24.58 -22.77 -7.70
C ARG A 179 25.21 -21.98 -8.83
#